data_AF-A0A2V5ILF9-F1
#
_entry.id   AF-A0A2V5ILF9-F1
#
_cell.length_a   1.000
_cell.length_b   1.000
_cell.length_c   1.000
_cell.angle_alpha   90.00
_cell.angle_beta   90.00
_cell.angle_gamma   90.00
#
_symmetry.space_group_name_H-M   'P 1'
#
loop_
_entity.id
_entity.type
_entity.pdbx_description
1 polymer ?
#
loop_
_entity_poly.entity_id
_entity_poly.type
_entity_poly.pdbx_seq_one_letter_code
_entity_poly.pdbx_strand_id
1 'polypeptide(L)'
;MVRPSASGILSRTQHCPDRLLAVKTDSTGFSTDNPDYALYKNTGFKECINTPVSALPSNCSVIRESLRSEPGGVLALLRPHLRHSSQSWCEVMSCFQDFKIIPSTPRPSAFWPTALDTWNKTAITFFMATWQVNKLHQALHSKKRQLCRGIEWDTWVILAWDLGSFVWWCVGLGRFAVRPAYYSPPSMLGWITLWKYCYIIRYHPYSCVLRHAPRRAQIVRWTLTVLATLQWAASAYLCVRALHFRDTPGTPKPAYDCLEARFAAAPGTTTCTPAQICSTPSLLHSFTFQWPNQRLGGWISDVAFFAALSVLAILMVALIGVFPPLARLICGGDLAKWRRRAAYLDFGFAGNVCLTGVACTIYGGMTVVDAIRAFGHGRETAVVFNYDCTALHVNVSPWRYYLDVDYELPVRVARMWFNA
;
A
#
# COMPACT_ATOMS: atom_id res chain seq x y z
N MET A 1 -42.69 -8.89 -54.58
CA MET A 1 -41.98 -8.42 -53.37
C MET A 1 -40.70 -9.22 -53.25
N VAL A 2 -39.58 -8.50 -53.17
CA VAL A 2 -38.20 -8.98 -53.35
C VAL A 2 -37.71 -9.74 -52.11
N ARG A 3 -37.08 -10.92 -52.34
CA ARG A 3 -36.13 -11.53 -51.38
C ARG A 3 -34.74 -10.92 -51.60
N PRO A 4 -33.96 -10.74 -50.53
CA PRO A 4 -32.64 -11.40 -50.46
C PRO A 4 -32.41 -12.03 -49.07
N SER A 5 -31.99 -13.28 -48.98
CA SER A 5 -30.62 -13.83 -49.09
C SER A 5 -29.81 -13.70 -47.79
N ALA A 6 -29.45 -14.86 -47.27
CA ALA A 6 -28.65 -15.09 -46.09
C ALA A 6 -27.15 -14.89 -46.37
N SER A 7 -26.49 -14.08 -45.55
CA SER A 7 -25.04 -14.12 -45.35
C SER A 7 -24.70 -13.25 -44.14
N GLY A 8 -24.40 -13.89 -43.02
CA GLY A 8 -23.92 -13.24 -41.81
C GLY A 8 -24.44 -13.95 -40.57
N ILE A 9 -23.55 -14.18 -39.61
CA ILE A 9 -23.78 -14.85 -38.31
C ILE A 9 -23.48 -16.35 -38.34
N LEU A 10 -22.19 -16.66 -38.48
CA LEU A 10 -21.58 -17.84 -37.87
C LEU A 10 -20.13 -17.50 -37.48
N SER A 11 -19.72 -18.01 -36.31
CA SER A 11 -18.48 -17.79 -35.55
C SER A 11 -18.50 -16.52 -34.68
N ARG A 12 -18.25 -16.55 -33.37
CA ARG A 12 -17.73 -17.61 -32.49
C ARG A 12 -18.15 -17.29 -31.05
N THR A 13 -18.75 -18.27 -30.39
CA THR A 13 -18.84 -18.38 -28.94
C THR A 13 -17.44 -18.52 -28.34
N GLN A 14 -17.09 -17.66 -27.37
CA GLN A 14 -16.17 -18.02 -26.31
C GLN A 14 -16.50 -17.24 -25.04
N HIS A 15 -17.07 -17.97 -24.07
CA HIS A 15 -17.27 -17.54 -22.69
C HIS A 15 -15.92 -17.50 -21.94
N CYS A 16 -15.70 -16.43 -21.17
CA CYS A 16 -14.91 -16.44 -19.93
C CYS A 16 -15.63 -15.57 -18.88
N PRO A 17 -15.55 -15.90 -17.58
CA PRO A 17 -16.38 -15.29 -16.54
C PRO A 17 -15.76 -14.00 -15.99
N ASP A 18 -15.89 -12.89 -16.73
CA ASP A 18 -15.37 -11.57 -16.33
C ASP A 18 -16.40 -10.71 -15.58
N ARG A 19 -17.02 -11.24 -14.52
CA ARG A 19 -18.01 -10.46 -13.75
C ARG A 19 -17.86 -10.62 -12.25
N LEU A 20 -16.87 -9.92 -11.71
CA LEU A 20 -16.95 -9.37 -10.34
C LEU A 20 -16.19 -8.06 -10.16
N LEU A 21 -15.29 -7.69 -11.08
CA LEU A 21 -14.63 -6.38 -11.17
C LEU A 21 -14.48 -5.96 -12.64
N ALA A 22 -15.58 -5.75 -13.36
CA ALA A 22 -15.53 -5.22 -14.72
C ALA A 22 -15.24 -3.71 -14.68
N VAL A 23 -13.97 -3.35 -14.46
CA VAL A 23 -13.48 -2.01 -14.70
C VAL A 23 -13.44 -1.83 -16.22
N LYS A 24 -14.08 -0.77 -16.72
CA LYS A 24 -14.12 -0.44 -18.15
C LYS A 24 -12.72 0.06 -18.57
N THR A 25 -11.78 -0.85 -18.77
CA THR A 25 -10.41 -0.51 -19.19
C THR A 25 -10.23 -0.72 -20.69
N ASP A 26 -9.63 0.26 -21.34
CA ASP A 26 -9.01 0.10 -22.65
C ASP A 26 -7.78 -0.81 -22.50
N SER A 27 -7.87 -2.02 -23.02
CA SER A 27 -6.86 -3.09 -22.88
C SER A 27 -5.58 -2.86 -23.71
N THR A 28 -5.26 -1.62 -24.04
CA THR A 28 -4.35 -1.26 -25.14
C THR A 28 -2.87 -1.05 -24.74
N GLY A 29 -2.46 -1.34 -23.50
CA GLY A 29 -1.15 -0.88 -23.00
C GLY A 29 -0.38 -1.77 -22.02
N PHE A 30 -0.56 -3.09 -22.04
CA PHE A 30 0.05 -3.98 -21.03
C PHE A 30 1.53 -4.31 -21.24
N SER A 31 2.06 -4.15 -22.47
CA SER A 31 3.40 -4.64 -22.82
C SER A 31 4.49 -3.67 -22.38
N THR A 32 5.33 -4.07 -21.42
CA THR A 32 6.54 -3.31 -21.05
C THR A 32 7.58 -3.25 -22.16
N ASP A 33 7.52 -4.18 -23.11
CA ASP A 33 8.37 -4.22 -24.31
C ASP A 33 8.11 -3.09 -25.31
N ASN A 34 6.98 -2.39 -25.20
CA ASN A 34 6.70 -1.25 -26.07
C ASN A 34 7.68 -0.10 -25.75
N PRO A 35 8.40 0.48 -26.75
CA PRO A 35 9.28 1.63 -26.52
C PRO A 35 8.57 2.83 -25.86
N ASP A 36 7.27 3.00 -26.11
CA ASP A 36 6.44 4.02 -25.46
C ASP A 36 6.33 3.81 -23.95
N TYR A 37 6.43 2.58 -23.45
CA TYR A 37 6.31 2.31 -22.02
C TYR A 37 7.42 3.01 -21.22
N ALA A 38 8.66 2.99 -21.73
CA ALA A 38 9.78 3.67 -21.08
C ALA A 38 9.58 5.19 -20.96
N LEU A 39 8.78 5.79 -21.84
CA LEU A 39 8.50 7.22 -21.86
C LEU A 39 7.27 7.55 -21.02
N TYR A 40 6.15 6.86 -21.29
CA TYR A 40 4.82 7.25 -20.84
C TYR A 40 4.20 6.30 -19.82
N LYS A 41 4.73 5.08 -19.62
CA LYS A 41 4.32 4.11 -18.59
C LYS A 41 2.82 3.81 -18.61
N ASN A 42 2.25 3.75 -19.82
CA ASN A 42 0.83 3.55 -20.06
C ASN A 42 -0.07 4.60 -19.34
N THR A 43 0.39 5.84 -19.24
CA THR A 43 -0.39 6.97 -18.71
C THR A 43 -1.07 7.74 -19.83
N GLY A 44 -2.05 8.57 -19.49
CA GLY A 44 -2.72 9.50 -20.43
C GLY A 44 -1.80 10.62 -20.91
N PHE A 45 -0.55 10.67 -20.43
CA PHE A 45 0.40 11.73 -20.75
C PHE A 45 0.64 11.88 -22.25
N LYS A 46 0.80 10.77 -22.97
CA LYS A 46 1.05 10.78 -24.42
C LYS A 46 -0.11 11.43 -25.19
N GLU A 47 -1.34 11.20 -24.74
CA GLU A 47 -2.55 11.76 -25.36
C GLU A 47 -2.64 13.27 -25.06
N CYS A 48 -2.38 13.67 -23.81
CA CYS A 48 -2.41 15.07 -23.43
C CYS A 48 -1.31 15.88 -24.13
N ILE A 49 -0.05 15.45 -24.11
CA ILE A 49 1.07 16.25 -24.64
C ILE A 49 1.01 16.47 -26.16
N ASN A 50 0.30 15.60 -26.88
CA ASN A 50 0.09 15.74 -28.32
C ASN A 50 -1.12 16.64 -28.66
N THR A 51 -1.84 17.15 -27.66
CA THR A 51 -2.93 18.11 -27.87
C THR A 51 -2.33 19.46 -28.29
N PRO A 52 -2.73 20.04 -29.43
CA PRO A 52 -2.16 21.30 -29.90
C PRO A 52 -2.33 22.42 -28.88
N VAL A 53 -1.25 23.13 -28.57
CA VAL A 53 -1.28 24.27 -27.63
C VAL A 53 -2.25 25.37 -28.08
N SER A 54 -2.46 25.53 -29.40
CA SER A 54 -3.44 26.45 -29.98
C SER A 54 -4.89 26.10 -29.67
N ALA A 55 -5.18 24.86 -29.28
CA ALA A 55 -6.50 24.41 -28.86
C ALA A 55 -6.72 24.56 -27.35
N LEU A 56 -5.72 25.03 -26.58
CA LEU A 56 -5.83 25.19 -25.14
C LEU A 56 -6.51 26.53 -24.79
N PRO A 57 -7.44 26.53 -23.83
CA PRO A 57 -8.06 27.75 -23.32
C PRO A 57 -7.11 28.60 -22.45
N SER A 58 -5.96 28.06 -22.03
CA SER A 58 -5.05 28.67 -21.05
C SER A 58 -3.68 29.02 -21.66
N ASN A 59 -3.08 30.14 -21.21
CA ASN A 59 -1.74 30.54 -21.64
C ASN A 59 -0.66 29.72 -20.93
N CYS A 60 0.14 28.98 -21.71
CA CYS A 60 1.22 28.14 -21.20
C CYS A 60 2.33 28.89 -20.46
N SER A 61 2.55 30.18 -20.75
CA SER A 61 3.52 30.98 -20.00
C SER A 61 3.09 31.15 -18.54
N VAL A 62 1.80 31.37 -18.30
CA VAL A 62 1.22 31.52 -16.96
C VAL A 62 1.28 30.21 -16.19
N ILE A 63 0.98 29.09 -16.85
CA ILE A 63 1.07 27.75 -16.24
C ILE A 63 2.50 27.43 -15.84
N ARG A 64 3.47 27.67 -16.73
CA ARG A 64 4.90 27.43 -16.45
C ARG A 64 5.41 28.31 -15.30
N GLU A 65 5.01 29.58 -15.26
CA GLU A 65 5.43 30.52 -14.21
C GLU A 65 4.80 30.19 -12.86
N SER A 66 3.51 29.80 -12.84
CA SER A 66 2.83 29.36 -11.61
C SER A 66 3.44 28.10 -11.00
N LEU A 67 4.13 27.28 -11.81
CA LEU A 67 4.82 26.08 -11.37
C LEU A 67 6.29 26.36 -10.97
N ARG A 68 6.91 27.45 -11.47
CA ARG A 68 8.29 27.85 -11.13
C ARG A 68 8.47 28.36 -9.70
N SER A 69 7.41 28.68 -8.97
CA SER A 69 7.50 29.34 -7.65
C SER A 69 7.96 28.43 -6.50
N GLU A 70 8.24 27.14 -6.71
CA GLU A 70 8.82 26.29 -5.67
C GLU A 70 10.36 26.27 -5.74
N PRO A 71 11.08 26.61 -4.65
CA PRO A 71 12.53 26.71 -4.66
C PRO A 71 13.17 25.33 -4.85
N GLY A 72 13.96 25.14 -5.91
CA GLY A 72 14.81 23.93 -6.06
C GLY A 72 15.08 23.38 -7.46
N GLY A 73 14.70 24.05 -8.56
CA GLY A 73 15.01 23.64 -9.95
C GLY A 73 14.24 22.38 -10.44
N VAL A 74 13.96 21.44 -9.53
CA VAL A 74 13.15 20.25 -9.73
C VAL A 74 11.80 20.40 -9.02
N LEU A 75 10.71 20.29 -9.79
CA LEU A 75 9.34 20.43 -9.29
C LEU A 75 8.55 19.14 -9.57
N ALA A 76 7.78 18.65 -8.61
CA ALA A 76 6.85 17.55 -8.83
C ALA A 76 5.39 18.04 -8.83
N LEU A 77 4.67 17.83 -9.92
CA LEU A 77 3.22 18.01 -9.96
C LEU A 77 2.56 16.77 -9.39
N LEU A 78 2.04 16.90 -8.17
CA LEU A 78 1.43 15.81 -7.40
C LEU A 78 -0.08 15.71 -7.54
N ARG A 79 -0.73 16.67 -8.21
CA ARG A 79 -2.19 16.82 -8.27
C ARG A 79 -2.64 17.04 -9.72
N PRO A 80 -3.88 16.69 -10.07
CA PRO A 80 -4.39 16.89 -11.42
C PRO A 80 -4.67 18.36 -11.78
N HIS A 81 -4.67 19.26 -10.79
CA HIS A 81 -4.90 20.69 -10.97
C HIS A 81 -3.81 21.50 -10.27
N LEU A 82 -3.52 22.71 -10.78
CA LEU A 82 -2.73 23.68 -10.03
C LEU A 82 -3.54 24.16 -8.82
N ARG A 83 -2.87 24.50 -7.71
CA ARG A 83 -3.48 24.81 -6.40
C ARG A 83 -4.61 25.85 -6.45
N HIS A 84 -4.72 26.66 -7.50
CA HIS A 84 -5.68 27.76 -7.64
C HIS A 84 -6.30 27.90 -9.06
N SER A 85 -6.31 26.85 -9.87
CA SER A 85 -6.84 26.92 -11.25
C SER A 85 -7.85 25.81 -11.54
N SER A 86 -8.86 26.08 -12.37
CA SER A 86 -9.78 25.07 -12.93
C SER A 86 -9.17 24.27 -14.10
N GLN A 87 -7.88 24.45 -14.39
CA GLN A 87 -7.20 23.83 -15.53
C GLN A 87 -7.11 22.31 -15.34
N SER A 88 -7.46 21.57 -16.38
CA SER A 88 -7.34 20.11 -16.39
C SER A 88 -5.88 19.66 -16.43
N TRP A 89 -5.60 18.43 -15.96
CA TRP A 89 -4.25 17.87 -16.00
C TRP A 89 -3.68 17.85 -17.43
N CYS A 90 -4.50 17.51 -18.43
CA CYS A 90 -4.07 17.52 -19.82
C CYS A 90 -3.69 18.92 -20.32
N GLU A 91 -4.42 19.97 -19.94
CA GLU A 91 -4.07 21.36 -20.30
C GLU A 91 -2.68 21.72 -19.77
N VAL A 92 -2.39 21.35 -18.53
CA VAL A 92 -1.07 21.58 -17.93
C VAL A 92 0.01 20.78 -18.68
N MET A 93 -0.21 19.50 -18.96
CA MET A 93 0.78 18.65 -19.63
C MET A 93 1.08 19.09 -21.07
N SER A 94 0.06 19.56 -21.79
CA SER A 94 0.20 20.08 -23.17
C SER A 94 1.18 21.25 -23.25
N CYS A 95 1.29 22.05 -22.18
CA CYS A 95 2.23 23.16 -22.09
C CYS A 95 3.70 22.74 -21.97
N PHE A 96 4.02 21.45 -21.89
CA PHE A 96 5.39 20.94 -21.78
C PHE A 96 5.81 20.10 -22.99
N GLN A 97 5.16 20.29 -24.15
CA GLN A 97 5.51 19.59 -25.40
C GLN A 97 6.99 19.72 -25.79
N ASP A 98 7.62 20.85 -25.47
CA ASP A 98 9.03 21.12 -25.82
C ASP A 98 10.04 20.40 -24.91
N PHE A 99 9.60 19.94 -23.73
CA PHE A 99 10.49 19.36 -22.72
C PHE A 99 10.91 17.95 -23.11
N LYS A 100 12.17 17.62 -22.84
CA LYS A 100 12.70 16.28 -23.07
C LYS A 100 12.06 15.29 -22.11
N ILE A 101 11.37 14.29 -22.66
CA ILE A 101 10.82 13.19 -21.84
C ILE A 101 11.94 12.22 -21.47
N ILE A 102 12.07 11.92 -20.18
CA ILE A 102 13.11 11.04 -19.64
C ILE A 102 12.72 9.57 -19.81
N PRO A 103 13.38 8.81 -20.71
CA PRO A 103 13.16 7.38 -20.85
C PRO A 103 13.67 6.66 -19.60
N SER A 104 12.81 5.84 -18.99
CA SER A 104 13.10 5.18 -17.73
C SER A 104 12.27 3.93 -17.49
N THR A 105 12.80 3.00 -16.70
CA THR A 105 12.09 1.80 -16.24
C THR A 105 11.80 1.88 -14.74
N PRO A 106 10.57 1.55 -14.29
CA PRO A 106 10.24 1.56 -12.87
C PRO A 106 10.98 0.44 -12.13
N ARG A 107 11.54 0.77 -10.97
CA ARG A 107 12.00 -0.22 -9.99
C ARG A 107 10.81 -0.71 -9.16
N PRO A 108 10.92 -1.81 -8.41
CA PRO A 108 9.89 -2.23 -7.47
C PRO A 108 9.50 -1.14 -6.45
N SER A 109 10.42 -0.24 -6.09
CA SER A 109 10.18 0.92 -5.23
C SER A 109 9.32 2.02 -5.88
N ALA A 110 9.07 2.01 -7.19
CA ALA A 110 8.12 2.92 -7.83
C ALA A 110 6.66 2.56 -7.54
N PHE A 111 6.39 1.29 -7.24
CA PHE A 111 5.05 0.79 -6.89
C PHE A 111 4.78 0.97 -5.40
N TRP A 112 4.69 2.23 -4.96
CA TRP A 112 4.38 2.56 -3.57
C TRP A 112 2.99 2.04 -3.16
N PRO A 113 2.80 1.69 -1.87
CA PRO A 113 1.50 1.30 -1.34
C PRO A 113 0.46 2.38 -1.64
N THR A 114 -0.61 1.96 -2.31
CA THR A 114 -1.76 2.81 -2.59
C THR A 114 -2.73 2.76 -1.43
N ALA A 115 -3.70 3.69 -1.40
CA ALA A 115 -4.81 3.59 -0.47
C ALA A 115 -5.54 2.23 -0.59
N LEU A 116 -5.62 1.66 -1.81
CA LEU A 116 -6.23 0.36 -2.07
C LEU A 116 -5.38 -0.79 -1.50
N ASP A 117 -4.06 -0.74 -1.66
CA ASP A 117 -3.12 -1.74 -1.10
C ASP A 117 -3.16 -1.75 0.43
N THR A 118 -2.98 -0.56 1.04
CA THR A 118 -3.09 -0.34 2.49
C THR A 118 -4.44 -0.84 3.02
N TRP A 119 -5.54 -0.47 2.35
CA TRP A 119 -6.87 -0.92 2.74
C TRP A 119 -6.99 -2.44 2.67
N ASN A 120 -6.58 -3.07 1.57
CA ASN A 120 -6.75 -4.52 1.38
C ASN A 120 -5.99 -5.30 2.45
N LYS A 121 -4.72 -4.94 2.70
CA LYS A 121 -3.88 -5.55 3.74
C LYS A 121 -4.51 -5.42 5.13
N THR A 122 -5.02 -4.23 5.43
CA THR A 122 -5.67 -3.93 6.70
C THR A 122 -6.98 -4.71 6.84
N ALA A 123 -7.85 -4.66 5.83
CA ALA A 123 -9.14 -5.31 5.81
C ALA A 123 -9.02 -6.83 5.97
N ILE A 124 -8.11 -7.48 5.24
CA ILE A 124 -7.89 -8.93 5.37
C ILE A 124 -7.37 -9.25 6.77
N THR A 125 -6.37 -8.52 7.27
CA THR A 125 -5.80 -8.75 8.62
C THR A 125 -6.88 -8.66 9.71
N PHE A 126 -7.73 -7.63 9.66
CA PHE A 126 -8.80 -7.43 10.64
C PHE A 126 -9.96 -8.39 10.45
N PHE A 127 -10.33 -8.74 9.21
CA PHE A 127 -11.34 -9.75 8.93
C PHE A 127 -10.94 -11.09 9.54
N MET A 128 -9.71 -11.55 9.27
CA MET A 128 -9.19 -12.80 9.83
C MET A 128 -9.08 -12.76 11.36
N ALA A 129 -8.66 -11.63 11.94
CA ALA A 129 -8.62 -11.46 13.39
C ALA A 129 -10.02 -11.48 14.02
N THR A 130 -10.98 -10.78 13.42
CA THR A 130 -12.38 -10.72 13.89
C THR A 130 -13.05 -12.08 13.78
N TRP A 131 -12.79 -12.84 12.71
CA TRP A 131 -13.27 -14.20 12.53
C TRP A 131 -12.80 -15.11 13.67
N GLN A 132 -11.50 -15.08 13.99
CA GLN A 132 -10.95 -15.86 15.11
C GLN A 132 -11.50 -15.40 16.48
N VAL A 133 -11.72 -14.11 16.67
CA VAL A 133 -12.33 -13.56 17.88
C VAL A 133 -13.78 -13.99 18.03
N ASN A 134 -14.56 -13.99 16.96
CA ASN A 134 -15.95 -14.46 16.98
C ASN A 134 -16.02 -15.94 17.40
N LYS A 135 -15.13 -16.78 16.85
CA LYS A 135 -15.01 -18.18 17.28
C LYS A 135 -14.64 -18.32 18.74
N LEU A 136 -13.71 -17.51 19.22
CA LEU A 136 -13.35 -17.47 20.63
C LEU A 136 -14.54 -17.09 21.50
N HIS A 137 -15.29 -16.06 21.12
CA HIS A 137 -16.48 -15.61 21.84
C HIS A 137 -17.55 -16.70 21.91
N GLN A 138 -17.84 -17.36 20.78
CA GLN A 138 -18.76 -18.48 20.72
C GLN A 138 -18.29 -19.64 21.61
N ALA A 139 -17.00 -19.95 21.62
CA ALA A 139 -16.44 -21.00 22.48
C ALA A 139 -16.55 -20.65 23.98
N LEU A 140 -16.36 -19.38 24.36
CA LEU A 140 -16.46 -18.90 25.74
C LEU A 140 -17.90 -18.88 26.27
N HIS A 141 -18.86 -18.49 25.42
CA HIS A 141 -20.27 -18.32 25.83
C HIS A 141 -21.19 -19.50 25.47
N SER A 142 -20.67 -20.52 24.77
CA SER A 142 -21.43 -21.73 24.51
C SER A 142 -21.69 -22.51 25.80
N LYS A 143 -22.97 -22.70 26.14
CA LYS A 143 -23.41 -23.52 27.29
C LYS A 143 -23.17 -25.02 27.09
N LYS A 144 -22.83 -25.46 25.88
CA LYS A 144 -22.52 -26.87 25.60
C LYS A 144 -21.05 -27.10 25.96
N ARG A 145 -20.76 -28.10 26.82
CA ARG A 145 -19.42 -28.69 26.94
C ARG A 145 -19.02 -29.24 25.57
N GLN A 146 -18.42 -28.39 24.73
CA GLN A 146 -17.93 -28.81 23.43
C GLN A 146 -16.78 -29.79 23.67
N LEU A 147 -16.95 -31.02 23.22
CA LEU A 147 -15.85 -31.97 23.06
C LEU A 147 -14.78 -31.33 22.17
N CYS A 148 -13.52 -31.55 22.50
CA CYS A 148 -12.38 -31.05 21.74
C CYS A 148 -12.43 -31.60 20.31
N ARG A 149 -12.93 -30.81 19.34
CA ARG A 149 -13.01 -31.22 17.93
C ARG A 149 -11.76 -30.90 17.11
N GLY A 150 -10.72 -30.38 17.76
CA GLY A 150 -9.49 -29.94 17.10
C GLY A 150 -9.65 -28.60 16.39
N ILE A 151 -8.72 -28.30 15.48
CA ILE A 151 -8.73 -27.08 14.67
C ILE A 151 -9.62 -27.32 13.44
N GLU A 152 -10.65 -26.49 13.28
CA GLU A 152 -11.55 -26.53 12.12
C GLU A 152 -10.86 -26.07 10.83
N TRP A 153 -11.35 -26.53 9.67
CA TRP A 153 -10.71 -26.32 8.36
C TRP A 153 -10.50 -24.83 8.01
N ASP A 154 -11.43 -23.97 8.36
CA ASP A 154 -11.36 -22.52 8.09
C ASP A 154 -10.29 -21.85 8.95
N THR A 155 -10.04 -22.38 10.16
CA THR A 155 -8.96 -21.90 11.02
C THR A 155 -7.59 -22.27 10.45
N TRP A 156 -7.49 -23.42 9.77
CA TRP A 156 -6.30 -23.77 8.99
C TRP A 156 -6.04 -22.80 7.83
N VAL A 157 -7.09 -22.36 7.13
CA VAL A 157 -6.95 -21.35 6.06
C VAL A 157 -6.38 -20.04 6.61
N ILE A 158 -6.88 -19.59 7.77
CA ILE A 158 -6.37 -18.37 8.43
C ILE A 158 -4.90 -18.54 8.84
N LEU A 159 -4.56 -19.68 9.45
CA LEU A 159 -3.18 -20.00 9.84
C LEU A 159 -2.24 -20.02 8.63
N ALA A 160 -2.66 -20.61 7.50
CA ALA A 160 -1.88 -20.67 6.28
C ALA A 160 -1.66 -19.26 5.69
N TRP A 161 -2.70 -18.41 5.69
CA TRP A 161 -2.57 -17.02 5.25
C TRP A 161 -1.66 -16.19 6.16
N ASP A 162 -1.75 -16.35 7.48
CA ASP A 162 -0.87 -15.66 8.42
C ASP A 162 0.59 -16.09 8.27
N LEU A 163 0.82 -17.39 8.09
CA LEU A 163 2.16 -17.92 7.84
C LEU A 163 2.72 -17.37 6.52
N GLY A 164 1.92 -17.39 5.46
CA GLY A 164 2.29 -16.80 4.17
C GLY A 164 2.60 -15.31 4.30
N SER A 165 1.77 -14.56 5.03
CA SER A 165 1.99 -13.13 5.31
C SER A 165 3.28 -12.90 6.09
N PHE A 166 3.55 -13.69 7.13
CA PHE A 166 4.79 -13.60 7.90
C PHE A 166 6.03 -13.85 7.03
N VAL A 167 6.03 -14.94 6.24
CA VAL A 167 7.15 -15.28 5.35
C VAL A 167 7.37 -14.17 4.33
N TRP A 168 6.30 -13.68 3.70
CA TRP A 168 6.41 -12.62 2.69
C TRP A 168 6.90 -11.31 3.29
N TRP A 169 6.46 -10.99 4.50
CA TRP A 169 6.92 -9.82 5.25
C TRP A 169 8.42 -9.92 5.55
N CYS A 170 8.90 -11.09 5.98
CA CYS A 170 10.33 -11.32 6.22
C CYS A 170 11.16 -11.19 4.93
N VAL A 171 10.68 -11.75 3.81
CA VAL A 171 11.33 -11.59 2.50
C VAL A 171 11.35 -10.13 2.06
N GLY A 172 10.24 -9.40 2.26
CA GLY A 172 10.13 -7.97 2.00
C GLY A 172 11.13 -7.16 2.81
N LEU A 173 11.21 -7.41 4.12
CA LEU A 173 12.18 -6.76 5.00
C LEU A 173 13.62 -7.05 4.59
N GLY A 174 13.95 -8.31 4.28
CA GLY A 174 15.29 -8.70 3.84
C GLY A 174 15.69 -7.99 2.54
N ARG A 175 14.79 -7.95 1.55
CA ARG A 175 15.01 -7.22 0.29
C ARG A 175 15.21 -5.72 0.53
N PHE A 176 14.37 -5.12 1.36
CA PHE A 176 14.48 -3.70 1.72
C PHE A 176 15.79 -3.40 2.46
N ALA A 177 16.20 -4.24 3.40
CA ALA A 177 17.44 -4.06 4.15
C ALA A 177 18.68 -4.10 3.26
N VAL A 178 18.72 -5.00 2.26
CA VAL A 178 19.87 -5.14 1.34
C VAL A 178 19.88 -4.02 0.29
N ARG A 179 18.72 -3.67 -0.31
CA ARG A 179 18.62 -2.64 -1.36
C ARG A 179 17.43 -1.70 -1.12
N PRO A 180 17.54 -0.74 -0.17
CA PRO A 180 16.43 0.13 0.22
C PRO A 180 16.08 1.20 -0.83
N ALA A 181 16.89 1.36 -1.88
CA ALA A 181 16.55 2.21 -3.03
C ALA A 181 15.71 1.47 -4.08
N TYR A 182 15.81 0.14 -4.12
CA TYR A 182 15.23 -0.67 -5.19
C TYR A 182 13.92 -1.32 -4.77
N TYR A 183 13.78 -1.69 -3.50
CA TYR A 183 12.57 -2.30 -2.96
C TYR A 183 11.80 -1.34 -2.05
N SER A 184 10.47 -1.43 -2.06
CA SER A 184 9.59 -0.76 -1.11
C SER A 184 9.68 -1.42 0.27
N PRO A 185 9.44 -0.66 1.36
CA PRO A 185 9.36 -1.23 2.70
C PRO A 185 8.13 -2.16 2.81
N PRO A 186 8.21 -3.24 3.60
CA PRO A 186 7.05 -4.08 3.87
C PRO A 186 6.03 -3.35 4.76
N SER A 187 4.83 -3.91 4.86
CA SER A 187 3.75 -3.38 5.71
C SER A 187 4.18 -3.15 7.16
N MET A 188 3.83 -2.00 7.74
CA MET A 188 4.08 -1.75 9.17
C MET A 188 3.20 -2.61 10.09
N LEU A 189 2.11 -3.17 9.56
CA LEU A 189 1.10 -3.91 10.31
C LEU A 189 1.38 -5.42 10.37
N GLY A 190 2.50 -5.89 9.81
CA GLY A 190 2.84 -7.32 9.74
C GLY A 190 2.83 -8.03 11.10
N TRP A 191 3.28 -7.34 12.16
CA TRP A 191 3.39 -7.88 13.52
C TRP A 191 2.05 -8.28 14.16
N ILE A 192 0.92 -7.74 13.69
CA ILE A 192 -0.43 -8.06 14.21
C ILE A 192 -0.74 -9.55 14.00
N THR A 193 -0.30 -10.11 12.87
CA THR A 193 -0.56 -11.50 12.50
C THR A 193 0.02 -12.47 13.54
N LEU A 194 1.20 -12.17 14.09
CA LEU A 194 1.80 -12.96 15.16
C LEU A 194 1.27 -12.58 16.55
N TRP A 195 1.08 -11.28 16.79
CA TRP A 195 0.62 -10.76 18.08
C TRP A 195 -0.71 -11.37 18.52
N LYS A 196 -1.65 -11.63 17.58
CA LYS A 196 -2.92 -12.30 17.91
C LYS A 196 -2.73 -13.68 18.51
N TYR A 197 -1.76 -14.46 18.01
CA TYR A 197 -1.48 -15.80 18.49
C TYR A 197 -0.91 -15.81 19.91
N CYS A 198 -0.26 -14.72 20.35
CA CYS A 198 0.17 -14.55 21.74
C CYS A 198 -1.01 -14.58 22.75
N TYR A 199 -2.20 -14.19 22.29
CA TYR A 199 -3.44 -14.18 23.08
C TYR A 199 -4.27 -15.45 22.86
N ILE A 200 -4.62 -15.79 21.61
CA ILE A 200 -5.63 -16.83 21.33
C ILE A 200 -5.18 -18.25 21.63
N ILE A 201 -3.86 -18.53 21.71
CA ILE A 201 -3.31 -19.86 22.03
C ILE A 201 -3.80 -20.40 23.39
N ARG A 202 -4.15 -19.52 24.32
CA ARG A 202 -4.65 -19.89 25.66
C ARG A 202 -6.08 -20.39 25.66
N TYR A 203 -6.79 -20.22 24.55
CA TYR A 203 -8.21 -20.50 24.44
C TYR A 203 -8.50 -21.61 23.44
N HIS A 204 -9.72 -22.14 23.49
CA HIS A 204 -10.20 -23.14 22.52
C HIS A 204 -10.22 -22.53 21.10
N PRO A 205 -9.80 -23.26 20.05
CA PRO A 205 -9.41 -24.68 20.04
C PRO A 205 -7.93 -24.95 20.38
N TYR A 206 -7.07 -23.93 20.38
CA TYR A 206 -5.62 -24.10 20.52
C TYR A 206 -5.20 -24.73 21.84
N SER A 207 -5.74 -24.25 22.97
CA SER A 207 -5.41 -24.80 24.30
C SER A 207 -5.88 -26.24 24.46
N CYS A 208 -6.91 -26.63 23.72
CA CYS A 208 -7.46 -27.96 23.74
C CYS A 208 -6.57 -28.95 22.99
N VAL A 209 -6.12 -28.59 21.79
CA VAL A 209 -5.16 -29.37 20.99
C VAL A 209 -3.82 -29.50 21.71
N LEU A 210 -3.38 -28.44 22.38
CA LEU A 210 -2.10 -28.39 23.08
C LEU A 210 -2.18 -28.90 24.54
N ARG A 211 -3.34 -29.39 25.00
CA ARG A 211 -3.56 -29.80 26.40
C ARG A 211 -2.56 -30.86 26.86
N HIS A 212 -2.21 -31.80 25.97
CA HIS A 212 -1.28 -32.89 26.26
C HIS A 212 0.20 -32.48 26.16
N ALA A 213 0.50 -31.25 25.73
CA ALA A 213 1.85 -30.75 25.55
C ALA A 213 2.03 -29.31 26.09
N PRO A 214 1.84 -29.09 27.41
CA PRO A 214 1.86 -27.75 28.00
C PRO A 214 3.22 -27.03 27.82
N ARG A 215 4.33 -27.77 27.84
CA ARG A 215 5.66 -27.22 27.54
C ARG A 215 5.75 -26.68 26.11
N ARG A 216 5.22 -27.42 25.13
CA ARG A 216 5.19 -26.97 23.72
C ARG A 216 4.33 -25.73 23.56
N ALA A 217 3.16 -25.68 24.21
CA ALA A 217 2.29 -24.50 24.20
C ALA A 217 3.01 -23.25 24.74
N GLN A 218 3.77 -23.41 25.82
CA GLN A 218 4.54 -22.33 26.42
C GLN A 218 5.68 -21.88 25.51
N ILE A 219 6.44 -22.81 24.91
CA ILE A 219 7.51 -22.51 23.95
C ILE A 219 6.95 -21.74 22.74
N VAL A 220 5.91 -22.27 22.10
CA VAL A 220 5.26 -21.64 20.93
C VAL A 220 4.83 -20.21 21.26
N ARG A 221 4.23 -20.01 22.44
CA ARG A 221 3.79 -18.68 22.87
C ARG A 221 4.97 -17.72 23.07
N TRP A 222 6.07 -18.17 23.68
CA TRP A 222 7.27 -17.35 23.82
C TRP A 222 7.87 -17.00 22.46
N THR A 223 8.01 -17.98 21.58
CA THR A 223 8.51 -17.77 20.21
C THR A 223 7.68 -16.74 19.46
N LEU A 224 6.35 -16.88 19.47
CA LEU A 224 5.45 -15.92 18.80
C LEU A 224 5.53 -14.52 19.42
N THR A 225 5.67 -14.43 20.74
CA THR A 225 5.83 -13.14 21.42
C THR A 225 7.12 -12.46 20.98
N VAL A 226 8.24 -13.18 21.00
CA VAL A 226 9.54 -12.64 20.56
C VAL A 226 9.48 -12.22 19.09
N LEU A 227 8.94 -13.06 18.21
CA LEU A 227 8.83 -12.73 16.79
C LEU A 227 7.91 -11.51 16.55
N ALA A 228 6.77 -11.43 17.22
CA ALA A 228 5.88 -10.27 17.12
C ALA A 228 6.56 -8.98 17.60
N THR A 229 7.32 -9.03 18.69
CA THR A 229 8.08 -7.88 19.20
C THR A 229 9.20 -7.47 18.23
N LEU A 230 9.92 -8.44 17.64
CA LEU A 230 10.95 -8.15 16.64
C LEU A 230 10.34 -7.52 15.37
N GLN A 231 9.21 -8.05 14.88
CA GLN A 231 8.49 -7.45 13.77
C GLN A 231 7.99 -6.05 14.11
N TRP A 232 7.46 -5.83 15.32
CA TRP A 232 7.03 -4.50 15.77
C TRP A 232 8.18 -3.50 15.80
N ALA A 233 9.34 -3.89 16.34
CA ALA A 233 10.52 -3.03 16.39
C ALA A 233 11.06 -2.69 14.99
N ALA A 234 11.06 -3.67 14.08
CA ALA A 234 11.40 -3.46 12.68
C ALA A 234 10.37 -2.56 11.98
N SER A 235 9.07 -2.72 12.22
CA SER A 235 8.03 -1.80 11.72
C SER A 235 8.21 -0.38 12.26
N ALA A 236 8.58 -0.22 13.54
CA ALA A 236 8.90 1.09 14.12
C ALA A 236 10.10 1.74 13.41
N TYR A 237 11.16 0.96 13.14
CA TYR A 237 12.30 1.42 12.35
C TYR A 237 11.89 1.87 10.94
N LEU A 238 11.05 1.10 10.26
CA LEU A 238 10.52 1.46 8.93
C LEU A 238 9.70 2.75 8.99
N CYS A 239 8.87 2.92 10.02
CA CYS A 239 8.08 4.13 10.24
C CYS A 239 8.97 5.37 10.42
N VAL A 240 9.95 5.32 11.33
CA VAL A 240 10.89 6.42 11.57
C VAL A 240 11.71 6.74 10.33
N ARG A 241 12.25 5.72 9.65
CA ARG A 241 13.01 5.88 8.40
C ARG A 241 12.18 6.57 7.34
N ALA A 242 10.93 6.15 7.17
CA ALA A 242 10.10 6.66 6.10
C ALA A 242 9.49 8.04 6.39
N LEU A 243 9.30 8.41 7.66
CA LEU A 243 9.06 9.81 8.05
C LEU A 243 10.29 10.68 7.68
N HIS A 244 11.51 10.21 7.99
CA HIS A 244 12.73 10.90 7.57
C HIS A 244 12.88 10.98 6.03
N PHE A 245 12.53 9.94 5.28
CA PHE A 245 12.62 9.95 3.81
C PHE A 245 11.67 10.95 3.13
N ARG A 246 10.62 11.39 3.82
CA ARG A 246 9.67 12.40 3.31
C ARG A 246 10.13 13.84 3.59
N ASP A 247 10.74 14.07 4.76
CA ASP A 247 11.00 15.43 5.26
C ASP A 247 12.46 15.89 5.10
N THR A 248 13.36 15.04 4.56
CA THR A 248 14.77 15.42 4.36
C THR A 248 15.04 15.81 2.89
N PRO A 249 15.06 17.11 2.53
CA PRO A 249 15.54 17.55 1.23
C PRO A 249 16.99 17.10 1.02
N GLY A 250 17.27 16.44 -0.12
CA GLY A 250 18.63 16.04 -0.51
C GLY A 250 18.95 14.54 -0.52
N THR A 251 18.02 13.64 -0.17
CA THR A 251 18.22 12.17 -0.32
C THR A 251 17.10 11.39 -1.02
N PRO A 252 16.41 11.93 -2.05
CA PRO A 252 15.42 11.15 -2.78
C PRO A 252 16.12 9.96 -3.45
N LYS A 253 15.74 8.75 -3.05
CA LYS A 253 16.25 7.54 -3.70
C LYS A 253 15.56 7.38 -5.05
N PRO A 254 16.31 7.10 -6.12
CA PRO A 254 15.72 6.91 -7.44
C PRO A 254 14.88 5.64 -7.44
N ALA A 255 13.61 5.78 -7.77
CA ALA A 255 12.65 4.71 -7.96
C ALA A 255 12.58 4.26 -9.43
N TYR A 256 13.29 4.94 -10.32
CA TYR A 256 13.36 4.64 -11.74
C TYR A 256 14.82 4.51 -12.19
N ASP A 257 15.08 3.56 -13.07
CA ASP A 257 16.35 3.43 -13.78
C ASP A 257 16.28 4.27 -15.06
N CYS A 258 17.24 5.17 -15.23
CA CYS A 258 17.35 6.02 -16.41
C CYS A 258 17.88 5.22 -17.60
N LEU A 259 17.24 5.34 -18.77
CA LEU A 259 17.68 4.68 -19.99
C LEU A 259 18.42 5.68 -20.90
N GLU A 260 19.66 6.01 -20.53
CA GLU A 260 20.47 7.03 -21.21
C GLU A 260 20.57 6.81 -22.73
N ALA A 261 20.77 5.55 -23.15
CA ALA A 261 20.86 5.16 -24.55
C ALA A 261 19.60 5.48 -25.39
N ARG A 262 18.44 5.71 -24.75
CA ARG A 262 17.17 6.01 -25.43
C ARG A 262 16.87 7.50 -25.53
N PHE A 263 17.73 8.38 -25.00
CA PHE A 263 17.48 9.82 -25.05
C PHE A 263 17.45 10.37 -26.47
N ALA A 264 18.27 9.85 -27.39
CA ALA A 264 18.29 10.31 -28.78
C ALA A 264 16.92 10.13 -29.48
N ALA A 265 16.22 9.02 -29.18
CA ALA A 265 14.92 8.70 -29.76
C ALA A 265 13.73 9.28 -28.96
N ALA A 266 13.94 9.76 -27.73
CA ALA A 266 12.89 10.34 -26.91
C ALA A 266 12.45 11.72 -27.44
N PRO A 267 11.15 12.07 -27.35
CA PRO A 267 10.64 13.36 -27.83
C PRO A 267 11.07 14.53 -26.93
N GLY A 268 11.00 15.74 -27.50
CA GLY A 268 11.35 16.99 -26.85
C GLY A 268 12.84 17.32 -26.88
N THR A 269 13.19 18.47 -26.31
CA THR A 269 14.54 19.05 -26.32
C THR A 269 15.04 19.34 -24.91
N THR A 270 16.34 19.18 -24.68
CA THR A 270 16.98 19.44 -23.39
C THR A 270 18.22 20.31 -23.58
N THR A 271 18.46 21.19 -22.62
CA THR A 271 19.69 21.98 -22.48
C THR A 271 20.82 21.21 -21.76
N CYS A 272 20.49 20.10 -21.08
CA CYS A 272 21.43 19.29 -20.32
C CYS A 272 21.80 18.00 -21.06
N THR A 273 22.94 17.43 -20.68
CA THR A 273 23.34 16.11 -21.19
C THR A 273 22.50 14.98 -20.57
N PRO A 274 22.30 13.86 -21.29
CA PRO A 274 21.62 12.69 -20.74
C PRO A 274 22.23 12.21 -19.40
N ALA A 275 23.55 12.16 -19.30
CA ALA A 275 24.26 11.82 -18.07
C ALA A 275 23.92 12.74 -16.89
N GLN A 276 23.85 14.06 -17.09
CA GLN A 276 23.45 15.02 -16.05
C GLN A 276 22.04 14.76 -15.56
N ILE A 277 21.09 14.53 -16.48
CA ILE A 277 19.70 14.24 -16.14
C ILE A 277 19.58 12.92 -15.36
N CYS A 278 20.24 11.86 -15.85
CA CYS A 278 20.23 10.55 -15.20
C CYS A 278 20.92 10.55 -13.83
N SER A 279 21.86 11.48 -13.60
CA SER A 279 22.55 11.64 -12.31
C SER A 279 21.70 12.37 -11.24
N THR A 280 20.56 12.96 -11.62
CA THR A 280 19.71 13.77 -10.73
C THR A 280 18.65 12.90 -10.05
N PRO A 281 18.80 12.51 -8.76
CA PRO A 281 17.95 11.49 -8.14
C PRO A 281 16.51 11.95 -7.89
N SER A 282 16.31 13.26 -7.71
CA SER A 282 14.99 13.87 -7.51
C SER A 282 14.09 13.75 -8.74
N LEU A 283 14.65 13.76 -9.96
CA LEU A 283 13.89 13.55 -11.20
C LEU A 283 13.39 12.13 -11.36
N LEU A 284 14.14 11.17 -10.81
CA LEU A 284 13.83 9.74 -10.89
C LEU A 284 13.18 9.23 -9.61
N HIS A 285 12.63 10.12 -8.79
CA HIS A 285 11.95 9.76 -7.56
C HIS A 285 10.47 9.42 -7.83
N SER A 286 9.91 8.49 -7.05
CA SER A 286 8.50 8.14 -7.15
C SER A 286 7.68 9.04 -6.24
N PHE A 287 6.99 10.00 -6.84
CA PHE A 287 6.10 10.90 -6.13
C PHE A 287 4.68 10.33 -6.06
N THR A 288 4.05 10.47 -4.90
CA THR A 288 2.67 10.03 -4.70
C THR A 288 1.70 11.03 -5.32
N PHE A 289 0.98 10.61 -6.37
CA PHE A 289 -0.10 11.40 -6.93
C PHE A 289 -1.31 11.42 -5.98
N GLN A 290 -1.82 12.62 -5.70
CA GLN A 290 -2.93 12.88 -4.80
C GLN A 290 -4.15 13.30 -5.62
N TRP A 291 -5.23 12.52 -5.53
CA TRP A 291 -6.49 12.91 -6.15
C TRP A 291 -7.09 14.14 -5.43
N PRO A 292 -7.86 15.02 -6.11
CA PRO A 292 -8.40 16.26 -5.53
C PRO A 292 -9.28 15.99 -4.30
N ASN A 293 -9.96 14.85 -4.31
CA ASN A 293 -10.87 14.41 -3.26
C ASN A 293 -10.22 13.41 -2.29
N GLN A 294 -8.94 13.07 -2.47
CA GLN A 294 -8.24 12.12 -1.61
C GLN A 294 -7.96 12.78 -0.27
N ARG A 295 -8.72 12.36 0.75
CA ARG A 295 -8.62 12.95 2.09
C ARG A 295 -7.40 12.45 2.86
N LEU A 296 -6.99 11.21 2.61
CA LEU A 296 -5.90 10.54 3.32
C LEU A 296 -5.04 9.72 2.33
N GLY A 297 -3.72 9.89 2.41
CA GLY A 297 -2.77 9.04 1.68
C GLY A 297 -2.65 7.66 2.34
N GLY A 298 -2.55 6.59 1.54
CA GLY A 298 -2.44 5.20 2.07
C GLY A 298 -1.33 5.06 3.11
N TRP A 299 -0.16 5.60 2.80
CA TRP A 299 0.97 5.66 3.72
C TRP A 299 0.68 6.34 5.09
N ILE A 300 0.04 7.52 5.08
CA ILE A 300 -0.25 8.27 6.31
C ILE A 300 -1.13 7.43 7.22
N SER A 301 -2.04 6.67 6.62
CA SER A 301 -2.96 5.82 7.33
C SER A 301 -2.29 4.56 7.86
N ASP A 302 -1.36 3.95 7.12
CA ASP A 302 -0.52 2.87 7.65
C ASP A 302 0.25 3.32 8.90
N VAL A 303 0.85 4.51 8.87
CA VAL A 303 1.53 5.11 10.03
C VAL A 303 0.56 5.34 11.19
N ALA A 304 -0.62 5.90 10.91
CA ALA A 304 -1.62 6.17 11.94
C ALA A 304 -2.13 4.87 12.59
N PHE A 305 -2.41 3.83 11.80
CA PHE A 305 -2.80 2.52 12.31
C PHE A 305 -1.69 1.86 13.11
N PHE A 306 -0.45 1.91 12.61
CA PHE A 306 0.70 1.41 13.32
C PHE A 306 0.85 2.09 14.69
N ALA A 307 0.76 3.42 14.74
CA ALA A 307 0.86 4.19 15.97
C ALA A 307 -0.27 3.84 16.95
N ALA A 308 -1.52 3.85 16.49
CA ALA A 308 -2.69 3.54 17.32
C ALA A 308 -2.60 2.13 17.92
N LEU A 309 -2.26 1.12 17.10
CA LEU A 309 -2.12 -0.25 17.55
C LEU A 309 -0.91 -0.46 18.46
N SER A 310 0.19 0.28 18.22
CA SER A 310 1.35 0.26 19.11
C SER A 310 0.99 0.80 20.49
N VAL A 311 0.27 1.91 20.56
CA VAL A 311 -0.23 2.48 21.83
C VAL A 311 -1.11 1.46 22.55
N LEU A 312 -2.03 0.82 21.85
CA LEU A 312 -2.89 -0.22 22.43
C LEU A 312 -2.08 -1.42 22.95
N ALA A 313 -1.12 -1.92 22.17
CA ALA A 313 -0.27 -3.04 22.59
C ALA A 313 0.60 -2.69 23.81
N ILE A 314 1.21 -1.51 23.84
CA ILE A 314 2.00 -1.02 24.97
C ILE A 314 1.11 -0.85 26.20
N LEU A 315 -0.07 -0.25 26.04
CA LEU A 315 -1.04 -0.08 27.13
C LEU A 315 -1.44 -1.43 27.74
N MET A 316 -1.68 -2.46 26.92
CA MET A 316 -1.96 -3.81 27.42
C MET A 316 -0.80 -4.39 28.23
N VAL A 317 0.44 -4.25 27.73
CA VAL A 317 1.64 -4.72 28.45
C VAL A 317 1.80 -3.96 29.77
N ALA A 318 1.56 -2.66 29.78
CA ALA A 318 1.60 -1.83 30.98
C ALA A 318 0.51 -2.24 31.99
N LEU A 319 -0.75 -2.39 31.57
CA LEU A 319 -1.88 -2.70 32.44
C LEU A 319 -1.83 -4.13 33.00
N ILE A 320 -1.44 -5.11 32.19
CA ILE A 320 -1.49 -6.54 32.59
C ILE A 320 -0.15 -7.01 33.15
N GLY A 321 0.96 -6.54 32.58
CA GLY A 321 2.31 -6.97 32.93
C GLY A 321 2.96 -6.15 34.04
N VAL A 322 2.94 -4.81 33.90
CA VAL A 322 3.72 -3.90 34.76
C VAL A 322 2.93 -3.37 35.94
N PHE A 323 1.65 -3.05 35.75
CA PHE A 323 0.82 -2.47 36.79
C PHE A 323 0.65 -3.39 38.01
N PRO A 324 0.39 -4.70 37.90
CA PRO A 324 0.24 -5.55 39.08
C PRO A 324 1.49 -5.64 39.99
N PRO A 325 2.72 -5.86 39.47
CA PRO A 325 3.91 -5.85 40.32
C PRO A 325 4.21 -4.45 40.86
N LEU A 326 4.03 -3.38 40.07
CA LEU A 326 4.28 -2.00 40.51
C LEU A 326 3.29 -1.59 41.63
N ALA A 327 2.00 -1.89 41.48
CA ALA A 327 0.98 -1.62 42.48
C ALA A 327 1.20 -2.41 43.77
N ARG A 328 1.70 -3.65 43.68
CA ARG A 328 2.15 -4.40 44.86
C ARG A 328 3.30 -3.70 45.58
N LEU A 329 4.25 -3.15 44.82
CA LEU A 329 5.45 -2.51 45.37
C LEU A 329 5.13 -1.16 46.04
N ILE A 330 4.19 -0.40 45.49
CA ILE A 330 3.80 0.94 45.99
C ILE A 330 2.68 0.87 47.04
N CYS A 331 1.61 0.11 46.77
CA CYS A 331 0.39 0.11 47.57
C CYS A 331 0.24 -1.13 48.46
N GLY A 332 1.19 -2.07 48.41
CA GLY A 332 1.12 -3.33 49.15
C GLY A 332 0.02 -4.29 48.68
N GLY A 333 -0.15 -5.39 49.42
CA GLY A 333 -1.16 -6.41 49.17
C GLY A 333 -0.73 -7.57 48.25
N ASP A 334 -1.64 -8.52 48.05
CA ASP A 334 -1.40 -9.71 47.25
C ASP A 334 -1.37 -9.40 45.74
N LEU A 335 -0.37 -9.93 45.05
CA LEU A 335 -0.24 -9.83 43.59
C LEU A 335 -1.48 -10.39 42.88
N ALA A 336 -2.13 -11.42 43.43
CA ALA A 336 -3.33 -12.00 42.85
C ALA A 336 -4.52 -11.02 42.86
N LYS A 337 -4.61 -10.13 43.85
CA LYS A 337 -5.64 -9.07 43.92
C LYS A 337 -5.44 -8.05 42.80
N TRP A 338 -4.21 -7.57 42.62
CA TRP A 338 -3.88 -6.60 41.57
C TRP A 338 -3.99 -7.18 40.17
N ARG A 339 -3.60 -8.45 39.97
CA ARG A 339 -3.83 -9.17 38.71
C ARG A 339 -5.33 -9.29 38.37
N ARG A 340 -6.18 -9.58 39.36
CA ARG A 340 -7.64 -9.61 39.16
C ARG A 340 -8.20 -8.24 38.78
N ARG A 341 -7.75 -7.16 39.42
CA ARG A 341 -8.13 -5.78 39.06
C ARG A 341 -7.69 -5.40 37.65
N ALA A 342 -6.44 -5.71 37.29
CA ALA A 342 -5.92 -5.49 35.94
C ALA A 342 -6.73 -6.28 34.89
N ALA A 343 -7.10 -7.52 35.20
CA ALA A 343 -7.93 -8.34 34.31
C ALA A 343 -9.35 -7.81 34.12
N TYR A 344 -9.90 -7.03 35.07
CA TYR A 344 -11.21 -6.39 34.91
C TYR A 344 -11.16 -5.19 33.94
N LEU A 345 -10.01 -4.51 33.88
CA LEU A 345 -9.75 -3.43 32.93
C LEU A 345 -9.21 -3.94 31.58
N ASP A 346 -9.01 -5.24 31.44
CA ASP A 346 -8.59 -5.85 30.19
C ASP A 346 -9.75 -5.82 29.20
N PHE A 347 -9.74 -4.81 28.32
CA PHE A 347 -10.63 -4.74 27.15
C PHE A 347 -10.40 -5.93 26.19
N GLY A 348 -9.32 -6.70 26.42
CA GLY A 348 -8.97 -7.90 25.72
C GLY A 348 -8.41 -7.62 24.33
N PHE A 349 -7.71 -8.61 23.78
CA PHE A 349 -7.34 -8.59 22.37
C PHE A 349 -8.58 -8.44 21.47
N ALA A 350 -9.69 -9.08 21.85
CA ALA A 350 -10.97 -9.02 21.14
C ALA A 350 -11.55 -7.59 21.04
N GLY A 351 -11.56 -6.84 22.15
CA GLY A 351 -12.07 -5.46 22.15
C GLY A 351 -11.20 -4.52 21.33
N ASN A 352 -9.87 -4.68 21.40
CA ASN A 352 -8.93 -3.88 20.59
C ASN A 352 -9.04 -4.16 19.09
N VAL A 353 -9.19 -5.43 18.71
CA VAL A 353 -9.45 -5.84 17.32
C VAL A 353 -10.79 -5.29 16.85
N CYS A 354 -11.83 -5.32 17.68
CA CYS A 354 -13.14 -4.77 17.34
C CYS A 354 -13.08 -3.25 17.10
N LEU A 355 -12.50 -2.50 18.04
CA LEU A 355 -12.35 -1.05 17.92
C LEU A 355 -11.54 -0.67 16.68
N THR A 356 -10.44 -1.38 16.44
CA THR A 356 -9.60 -1.11 15.28
C THR A 356 -10.27 -1.57 13.99
N GLY A 357 -11.04 -2.67 14.01
CA GLY A 357 -11.85 -3.14 12.90
C GLY A 357 -12.90 -2.12 12.46
N VAL A 358 -13.58 -1.46 13.41
CA VAL A 358 -14.50 -0.34 13.11
C VAL A 358 -13.76 0.82 12.46
N ALA A 359 -12.64 1.26 13.05
CA ALA A 359 -11.82 2.33 12.48
C ALA A 359 -11.33 1.99 11.06
N CYS A 360 -10.91 0.75 10.83
CA CYS A 360 -10.47 0.25 9.53
C CYS A 360 -11.61 0.15 8.52
N THR A 361 -12.83 -0.18 8.96
CA THR A 361 -14.00 -0.23 8.09
C THR A 361 -14.41 1.17 7.64
N ILE A 362 -14.40 2.15 8.55
CA ILE A 362 -14.67 3.56 8.23
C ILE A 362 -13.62 4.08 7.26
N TYR A 363 -12.35 3.90 7.61
CA TYR A 363 -11.22 4.30 6.76
C TYR A 363 -11.25 3.59 5.41
N GLY A 364 -11.58 2.32 5.41
CA GLY A 364 -11.74 1.49 4.22
C GLY A 364 -12.86 1.96 3.32
N GLY A 365 -14.01 2.29 3.89
CA GLY A 365 -15.10 2.91 3.15
C GLY A 365 -14.66 4.21 2.49
N MET A 366 -13.92 5.07 3.20
CA MET A 366 -13.38 6.31 2.64
C MET A 366 -12.40 6.06 1.49
N THR A 367 -11.45 5.14 1.66
CA THR A 367 -10.45 4.81 0.63
C THR A 367 -11.05 4.09 -0.58
N VAL A 368 -12.07 3.24 -0.38
CA VAL A 368 -12.83 2.61 -1.48
C VAL A 368 -13.63 3.66 -2.23
N VAL A 369 -14.27 4.62 -1.55
CA VAL A 369 -14.95 5.74 -2.21
C VAL A 369 -13.95 6.57 -3.02
N ASP A 370 -12.78 6.86 -2.45
CA ASP A 370 -11.71 7.58 -3.16
C ASP A 370 -11.18 6.77 -4.35
N ALA A 371 -11.04 5.43 -4.21
CA ALA A 371 -10.62 4.53 -5.28
C ALA A 371 -11.68 4.45 -6.39
N ILE A 372 -12.97 4.31 -6.05
CA ILE A 372 -14.10 4.33 -7.01
C ILE A 372 -14.12 5.64 -7.78
N ARG A 373 -13.88 6.77 -7.10
CA ARG A 373 -13.73 8.07 -7.78
C ARG A 373 -12.50 8.10 -8.67
N ALA A 374 -11.36 7.55 -8.22
CA ALA A 374 -10.15 7.39 -9.01
C ALA A 374 -10.37 6.53 -10.27
N PHE A 375 -11.19 5.48 -10.19
CA PHE A 375 -11.57 4.68 -11.36
C PHE A 375 -12.39 5.46 -12.39
N GLY A 376 -13.07 6.54 -11.97
CA GLY A 376 -13.76 7.47 -12.87
C GLY A 376 -12.84 8.50 -13.52
N HIS A 377 -11.59 8.60 -13.09
CA HIS A 377 -10.60 9.51 -13.65
C HIS A 377 -9.73 8.85 -14.71
N GLY A 378 -9.09 9.66 -15.56
CA GLY A 378 -8.15 9.19 -16.57
C GLY A 378 -6.89 8.56 -15.98
N ARG A 379 -5.98 8.13 -16.87
CA ARG A 379 -4.67 7.56 -16.51
C ARG A 379 -3.66 8.66 -16.11
N GLU A 380 -4.10 9.58 -15.25
CA GLU A 380 -3.31 10.70 -14.76
C GLU A 380 -2.24 10.21 -13.77
N THR A 381 -1.16 10.98 -13.65
CA THR A 381 0.00 10.59 -12.84
C THR A 381 0.77 11.81 -12.34
N ALA A 382 1.68 11.57 -11.39
CA ALA A 382 2.65 12.57 -10.97
C ALA A 382 3.72 12.75 -12.06
N VAL A 383 4.10 14.01 -12.29
CA VAL A 383 5.12 14.38 -13.27
C VAL A 383 6.15 15.26 -12.61
N VAL A 384 7.42 15.01 -12.91
CA VAL A 384 8.55 15.73 -12.32
C VAL A 384 9.25 16.52 -13.41
N PHE A 385 9.48 17.80 -13.17
CA PHE A 385 10.09 18.74 -14.10
C PHE A 385 11.45 19.15 -13.57
N ASN A 386 12.42 19.31 -14.46
CA ASN A 386 13.62 20.10 -14.23
C ASN A 386 13.60 21.25 -15.23
N TYR A 387 13.39 22.47 -14.73
CA TYR A 387 13.30 23.65 -15.58
C TYR A 387 14.66 24.06 -16.16
N ASP A 388 15.74 23.85 -15.42
CA ASP A 388 17.09 24.22 -15.84
C ASP A 388 17.56 23.35 -17.02
N CYS A 389 17.17 22.07 -17.00
CA CYS A 389 17.47 21.10 -18.04
C CYS A 389 16.36 20.94 -19.08
N THR A 390 15.25 21.66 -18.98
CA THR A 390 14.03 21.46 -19.78
C THR A 390 13.67 19.98 -19.94
N ALA A 391 13.71 19.23 -18.83
CA ALA A 391 13.51 17.79 -18.80
C ALA A 391 12.30 17.41 -17.93
N LEU A 392 11.64 16.33 -18.29
CA LEU A 392 10.39 15.89 -17.68
C LEU A 392 10.38 14.37 -17.49
N HIS A 393 10.04 13.93 -16.28
CA HIS A 393 9.86 12.52 -15.95
C HIS A 393 8.40 12.22 -15.62
N VAL A 394 7.89 11.14 -16.22
CA VAL A 394 6.52 10.64 -16.01
C VAL A 394 6.57 9.43 -15.07
N ASN A 395 5.82 9.48 -13.97
CA ASN A 395 5.68 8.36 -13.03
C ASN A 395 4.61 7.35 -13.48
N VAL A 396 4.65 6.14 -12.94
CA VAL A 396 3.57 5.16 -13.09
C VAL A 396 2.26 5.69 -12.48
N SER A 397 1.12 5.41 -13.12
CA SER A 397 -0.18 5.83 -12.62
C SER A 397 -0.46 5.21 -11.25
N PRO A 398 -0.91 5.99 -10.24
CA PRO A 398 -1.01 5.55 -8.85
C PRO A 398 -2.00 4.41 -8.62
N TRP A 399 -3.07 4.26 -9.42
CA TRP A 399 -4.06 3.19 -9.21
C TRP A 399 -4.00 2.11 -10.27
N ARG A 400 -3.62 2.47 -11.50
CA ARG A 400 -3.72 1.56 -12.65
C ARG A 400 -2.52 0.64 -12.80
N TYR A 401 -1.41 0.88 -12.08
CA TYR A 401 -0.22 0.03 -12.16
C TYR A 401 -0.45 -1.45 -11.76
N TYR A 402 -1.51 -1.75 -11.00
CA TYR A 402 -1.91 -3.14 -10.67
C TYR A 402 -2.53 -3.88 -11.86
N LEU A 403 -3.01 -3.16 -12.87
CA LEU A 403 -3.64 -3.72 -14.05
C LEU A 403 -2.73 -3.56 -15.26
N ASP A 404 -2.12 -2.39 -15.44
CA ASP A 404 -1.47 -1.97 -16.67
C ASP A 404 0.00 -2.33 -16.82
N VAL A 405 0.62 -2.94 -15.81
CA VAL A 405 2.05 -3.30 -15.84
C VAL A 405 2.17 -4.81 -15.68
N ASP A 406 2.79 -5.47 -16.66
CA ASP A 406 3.03 -6.92 -16.65
C ASP A 406 4.20 -7.34 -15.72
N TYR A 407 5.25 -6.50 -15.64
CA TYR A 407 6.45 -6.74 -14.84
C TYR A 407 6.11 -7.10 -13.40
N GLU A 408 6.56 -8.25 -12.88
CA GLU A 408 6.30 -8.69 -11.49
C GLU A 408 4.80 -8.68 -11.05
N LEU A 409 3.84 -8.73 -11.98
CA LEU A 409 2.41 -8.64 -11.64
C LEU A 409 1.95 -9.69 -10.61
N PRO A 410 2.29 -10.99 -10.73
CA PRO A 410 1.91 -11.98 -9.72
C PRO A 410 2.52 -11.69 -8.34
N VAL A 411 3.74 -11.14 -8.30
CA VAL A 411 4.44 -10.78 -7.07
C VAL A 411 3.78 -9.56 -6.43
N ARG A 412 3.36 -8.57 -7.21
CA ARG A 412 2.60 -7.40 -6.72
C ARG A 412 1.23 -7.79 -6.19
N VAL A 413 0.50 -8.65 -6.90
CA VAL A 413 -0.80 -9.16 -6.45
C VAL A 413 -0.61 -9.94 -5.14
N ALA A 414 0.37 -10.85 -5.08
CA ALA A 414 0.69 -11.56 -3.85
C ALA A 414 1.04 -10.59 -2.70
N ARG A 415 1.86 -9.56 -2.95
CA ARG A 415 2.16 -8.50 -1.96
C ARG A 415 0.93 -7.74 -1.48
N MET A 416 -0.06 -7.53 -2.32
CA MET A 416 -1.31 -6.86 -1.94
C MET A 416 -2.21 -7.76 -1.08
N TRP A 417 -2.18 -9.08 -1.33
CA TRP A 417 -2.98 -10.07 -0.62
C TRP A 417 -2.38 -10.53 0.71
N PHE A 418 -1.06 -10.57 0.80
CA PHE A 418 -0.32 -10.89 2.02
C PHE A 418 0.07 -9.60 2.73
N ASN A 419 -0.05 -9.54 4.06
CA ASN A 419 0.24 -8.33 4.84
C ASN A 419 1.76 -8.03 4.90
N ALA A 420 2.33 -7.62 3.78
CA ALA A 420 3.77 -7.67 3.53
C ALA A 420 4.29 -6.60 2.59
#